data_AF-A0A7C4P6Q4-F1
#
_entry.id   AF-A0A7C4P6Q4-F1
#
_cell.length_a   1.000
_cell.length_b   1.000
_cell.length_c   1.000
_cell.angle_alpha   90.00
_cell.angle_beta   90.00
_cell.angle_gamma   90.00
#
_symmetry.space_group_name_H-M   'P 1'
#
loop_
_entity.id
_entity.type
_entity.pdbx_description
1 polymer ?
#
loop_
_entity_poly.entity_id
_entity_poly.type
_entity_poly.pdbx_seq_one_letter_code
_entity_poly.pdbx_strand_id
1 'polypeptide(L)'
;MKNIDTLSSIEGRTLLMSIYKELRYEKQLSSLATLFQCWRICTNEREIFKFSKQEVTIVHPLGFFSGTALWMEEVVNRFYFSTINSFVYFGAAILLVLIGIRRFSDSVSDNLVIFGVAFEALMLMFMFVVMLFTPNEEIINNAANKENEAINEIVTEIGEIGRDFAAAVVQLEEMGLTLQDLIKQQKETLNLINKIAETTAEAVAPNPQMIETMEITNKALAGFSKTVCELHEAAEKLKREEIELAVKREVERILLDRFTKT
;
A
#
# COMPACT_ATOMS: atom_id res chain seq x y z
N MET A 1 -28.97 -22.21 1.00
CA MET A 1 -28.90 -22.73 2.37
C MET A 1 -27.84 -21.97 3.15
N LYS A 2 -28.25 -21.07 4.05
CA LYS A 2 -27.31 -20.43 5.00
C LYS A 2 -27.38 -21.22 6.31
N ASN A 3 -26.23 -21.66 6.79
CA ASN A 3 -26.10 -22.30 8.10
C ASN A 3 -25.69 -21.23 9.10
N ILE A 4 -26.47 -21.04 10.15
CA ILE A 4 -26.10 -20.18 11.27
C ILE A 4 -25.81 -21.10 12.45
N ASP A 5 -24.61 -20.97 13.02
CA ASP A 5 -24.12 -21.88 14.06
C ASP A 5 -24.97 -21.79 15.34
N THR A 6 -25.42 -20.58 15.72
CA THR A 6 -26.27 -20.36 16.91
C THR A 6 -27.18 -19.13 16.75
N LEU A 7 -28.40 -19.19 17.31
CA LEU A 7 -29.32 -18.03 17.37
C LEU A 7 -28.82 -16.88 18.27
N SER A 8 -27.80 -17.13 19.10
CA SER A 8 -27.12 -16.11 19.91
C SER A 8 -26.19 -15.19 19.12
N SER A 9 -25.83 -15.55 17.88
CA SER A 9 -24.98 -14.70 17.04
C SER A 9 -25.72 -13.42 16.62
N ILE A 10 -24.97 -12.37 16.27
CA ILE A 10 -25.53 -11.09 15.77
C ILE A 10 -26.40 -11.33 14.52
N GLU A 11 -26.00 -12.26 13.66
CA GLU A 11 -26.79 -12.71 12.50
C GLU A 11 -28.07 -13.46 12.92
N GLY A 12 -28.02 -14.25 13.99
CA GLY A 12 -29.20 -14.95 14.54
C GLY A 12 -30.23 -14.00 15.16
N ARG A 13 -29.76 -12.97 15.88
CA ARG A 13 -30.61 -11.93 16.51
C ARG A 13 -31.32 -11.06 15.46
N THR A 14 -30.60 -10.65 14.41
CA THR A 14 -31.19 -9.88 13.30
C THR A 14 -32.21 -10.69 12.49
N LEU A 15 -31.98 -11.99 12.34
CA LEU A 15 -32.92 -12.92 11.71
C LEU A 15 -34.18 -13.14 12.57
N LEU A 16 -34.04 -13.21 13.90
CA LEU A 16 -35.18 -13.24 14.82
C LEU A 16 -36.07 -12.00 14.70
N MET A 17 -35.45 -10.83 14.51
CA MET A 17 -36.17 -9.57 14.28
C MET A 17 -36.91 -9.54 12.94
N SER A 18 -36.32 -10.10 11.87
CA SER A 18 -37.00 -10.20 10.57
C SER A 18 -38.15 -11.20 10.61
N ILE A 19 -37.97 -12.35 11.27
CA ILE A 19 -39.03 -13.35 11.51
C ILE A 19 -40.19 -12.75 12.30
N TYR A 20 -39.92 -12.00 13.37
CA TYR A 20 -40.96 -11.36 14.16
C TYR A 20 -41.79 -10.37 13.32
N LYS A 21 -41.12 -9.58 12.47
CA LYS A 21 -41.80 -8.67 11.54
C LYS A 21 -42.61 -9.42 10.48
N GLU A 22 -42.08 -10.50 9.91
CA GLU A 22 -42.77 -11.32 8.91
C GLU A 22 -44.02 -11.99 9.52
N LEU A 23 -43.92 -12.55 10.73
CA LEU A 23 -45.03 -13.18 11.44
C LEU A 23 -46.13 -12.17 11.85
N ARG A 24 -45.73 -10.97 12.28
CA ARG A 24 -46.67 -9.94 12.76
C ARG A 24 -47.34 -9.16 11.63
N TYR A 25 -46.58 -8.79 10.60
CA TYR A 25 -47.05 -7.88 9.55
C TYR A 25 -47.45 -8.61 8.25
N GLU A 26 -46.75 -9.68 7.83
CA GLU A 26 -47.13 -10.43 6.61
C GLU A 26 -48.17 -11.51 6.90
N LYS A 27 -48.03 -12.27 8.00
CA LYS A 27 -48.96 -13.36 8.35
C LYS A 27 -50.11 -12.94 9.28
N GLN A 28 -50.15 -11.69 9.74
CA GLN A 28 -51.20 -11.09 10.59
C GLN A 28 -51.62 -11.97 11.80
N LEU A 29 -50.67 -12.66 12.42
CA LEU A 29 -50.97 -13.45 13.61
C LEU A 29 -51.20 -12.54 14.83
N SER A 30 -52.09 -12.97 15.74
CA SER A 30 -52.33 -12.27 17.01
C SER A 30 -51.02 -12.14 17.80
N SER A 31 -50.86 -11.01 18.51
CA SER A 31 -49.64 -10.68 19.26
C SER A 31 -49.22 -11.75 20.27
N LEU A 32 -50.17 -12.48 20.86
CA LEU A 32 -49.88 -13.61 21.76
C LEU A 32 -49.41 -14.85 20.99
N ALA A 33 -50.00 -15.11 19.83
CA ALA A 33 -49.61 -16.23 18.98
C ALA A 33 -48.22 -16.03 18.38
N THR A 34 -47.87 -14.80 17.99
CA THR A 34 -46.51 -14.47 17.51
C THR A 34 -45.48 -14.58 18.62
N LEU A 35 -45.79 -14.12 19.83
CA LEU A 35 -44.93 -14.29 21.01
C LEU A 35 -44.66 -15.76 21.32
N PHE A 36 -45.70 -16.59 21.36
CA PHE A 36 -45.59 -18.02 21.64
C PHE A 36 -44.84 -18.78 20.54
N GLN A 37 -45.05 -18.42 19.28
CA GLN A 37 -44.30 -19.02 18.17
C GLN A 37 -42.84 -18.57 18.16
N CYS A 38 -42.53 -17.30 18.43
CA CYS A 38 -41.15 -16.84 18.56
C CYS A 38 -40.45 -17.53 19.74
N TRP A 39 -41.15 -17.73 20.85
CA TRP A 39 -40.64 -18.48 22.01
C TRP A 39 -40.34 -19.95 21.66
N ARG A 40 -41.26 -20.60 20.94
CA ARG A 40 -41.09 -21.99 20.47
C ARG A 40 -39.93 -22.12 19.48
N ILE A 41 -39.76 -21.14 18.58
CA ILE A 41 -38.63 -21.07 17.64
C ILE A 41 -37.31 -20.91 18.40
N CYS A 42 -37.26 -20.07 19.44
CA CYS A 42 -36.07 -19.87 20.24
C CYS A 42 -35.68 -21.08 21.11
N THR A 43 -36.63 -21.95 21.48
CA THR A 43 -36.41 -23.03 22.45
C THR A 43 -36.23 -24.41 21.83
N ASN A 44 -36.94 -24.73 20.73
CA ASN A 44 -37.05 -26.11 20.25
C ASN A 44 -36.78 -26.31 18.76
N GLU A 45 -36.94 -25.29 17.90
CA GLU A 45 -36.96 -25.53 16.45
C GLU A 45 -35.61 -25.27 15.76
N ARG A 46 -35.11 -26.31 15.05
CA ARG A 46 -33.86 -26.29 14.27
C ARG A 46 -34.06 -25.87 12.81
N GLU A 47 -35.30 -25.90 12.31
CA GLU A 47 -35.63 -25.64 10.91
C GLU A 47 -36.60 -24.45 10.80
N ILE A 48 -36.11 -23.31 10.32
CA ILE A 48 -36.87 -22.06 10.15
C ILE A 48 -37.76 -22.09 8.88
N PHE A 49 -37.73 -23.19 8.11
CA PHE A 49 -38.36 -23.29 6.79
C PHE A 49 -39.89 -23.09 6.79
N LYS A 50 -40.58 -23.34 7.91
CA LYS A 50 -42.04 -23.13 8.01
C LYS A 50 -42.44 -21.69 8.29
N PHE A 51 -41.52 -20.84 8.75
CA PHE A 51 -41.85 -19.54 9.33
C PHE A 51 -41.37 -18.35 8.51
N SER A 52 -40.30 -18.50 7.71
CA SER A 52 -39.78 -17.47 6.81
C SER A 52 -39.54 -18.01 5.40
N LYS A 53 -39.61 -17.14 4.37
CA LYS A 53 -39.24 -17.45 2.98
C LYS A 53 -37.76 -17.82 2.79
N GLN A 54 -36.92 -17.68 3.82
CA GLN A 54 -35.49 -17.96 3.76
C GLN A 54 -35.15 -19.33 4.37
N GLU A 55 -34.51 -20.20 3.57
CA GLU A 55 -34.02 -21.51 3.99
C GLU A 55 -32.78 -21.38 4.89
N VAL A 56 -33.02 -21.21 6.19
CA VAL A 56 -31.97 -21.12 7.20
C VAL A 56 -32.13 -22.24 8.22
N THR A 57 -31.05 -23.02 8.38
CA THR A 57 -30.94 -24.14 9.30
C THR A 57 -30.04 -23.74 10.46
N ILE A 58 -30.54 -23.85 11.69
CA ILE A 58 -29.81 -23.53 12.91
C ILE A 58 -29.09 -24.79 13.38
N VAL A 59 -27.75 -24.75 13.47
CA VAL A 59 -26.91 -25.92 13.75
C VAL A 59 -27.02 -26.37 15.22
N HIS A 60 -27.13 -25.44 16.17
CA HIS A 60 -27.28 -25.73 17.59
C HIS A 60 -28.51 -25.06 18.23
N PRO A 61 -29.51 -25.83 18.71
CA PRO A 61 -30.62 -25.25 19.46
C PRO A 61 -30.10 -24.76 20.82
N LEU A 62 -30.39 -23.49 21.13
CA LEU A 62 -30.19 -22.95 22.47
C LEU A 62 -31.28 -23.58 23.36
N GLY A 63 -30.90 -24.48 24.26
CA GLY A 63 -31.84 -25.20 25.12
C GLY A 63 -32.78 -24.27 25.91
N PHE A 64 -33.82 -24.85 26.52
CA PHE A 64 -34.95 -24.14 27.13
C PHE A 64 -34.60 -22.82 27.85
N PHE A 65 -33.64 -22.83 28.78
CA PHE A 65 -33.26 -21.65 29.56
C PHE A 65 -32.57 -20.56 28.72
N SER A 66 -31.61 -20.94 27.88
CA SER A 66 -30.89 -20.01 27.02
C SER A 66 -31.78 -19.44 25.91
N GLY A 67 -32.69 -20.26 25.37
CA GLY A 67 -33.70 -19.83 24.39
C GLY A 67 -34.75 -18.91 25.01
N THR A 68 -35.21 -19.18 26.23
CA THR A 68 -36.13 -18.28 26.96
C THR A 68 -35.48 -16.95 27.30
N ALA A 69 -34.19 -16.94 27.67
CA ALA A 69 -33.45 -15.73 27.97
C ALA A 69 -33.29 -14.85 26.72
N LEU A 70 -32.89 -15.45 25.59
CA LEU A 70 -32.78 -14.75 24.30
C LEU A 70 -34.14 -14.18 23.84
N TRP A 71 -35.22 -14.94 24.02
CA TRP A 71 -36.57 -14.48 23.70
C TRP A 71 -37.03 -13.32 24.59
N MET A 72 -36.73 -13.38 25.90
CA MET A 72 -37.01 -12.28 26.83
C MET A 72 -36.21 -11.02 26.45
N GLU A 73 -34.94 -11.19 26.07
CA GLU A 73 -34.00 -10.12 25.72
C GLU A 73 -34.37 -9.41 24.41
N GLU A 74 -34.66 -10.15 23.33
CA GLU A 74 -34.85 -9.57 22.00
C GLU A 74 -36.31 -9.33 21.62
N VAL A 75 -37.26 -10.16 22.10
CA VAL A 75 -38.67 -10.06 21.70
C VAL A 75 -39.49 -9.34 22.76
N VAL A 76 -39.42 -9.76 24.02
CA VAL A 76 -40.25 -9.18 25.09
C VAL A 76 -39.75 -7.80 25.46
N ASN A 77 -38.45 -7.65 25.72
CA ASN A 77 -37.92 -6.35 26.11
C ASN A 77 -38.04 -5.33 24.97
N ARG A 78 -37.65 -5.70 23.75
CA ARG A 78 -37.62 -4.74 22.63
C ARG A 78 -39.01 -4.26 22.19
N PHE A 79 -40.03 -5.12 22.21
CA PHE A 79 -41.37 -4.77 21.71
C PHE A 79 -42.39 -4.47 22.81
N TYR A 80 -42.20 -4.97 24.03
CA TYR A 80 -43.18 -4.85 25.10
C TYR A 80 -42.67 -4.10 26.34
N PHE A 81 -41.38 -3.71 26.43
CA PHE A 81 -40.87 -2.95 27.59
C PHE A 81 -41.65 -1.66 27.83
N SER A 82 -41.89 -0.85 26.79
CA SER A 82 -42.66 0.40 26.92
C SER A 82 -44.09 0.15 27.38
N THR A 83 -44.73 -0.90 26.87
CA THR A 83 -46.09 -1.30 27.27
C THR A 83 -46.12 -1.77 28.73
N ILE A 84 -45.17 -2.62 29.14
CA ILE A 84 -45.04 -3.14 30.50
C ILE A 84 -44.78 -1.99 31.48
N ASN A 85 -43.87 -1.09 31.14
CA ASN A 85 -43.54 0.09 31.93
C ASN A 85 -44.76 1.02 32.11
N SER A 86 -45.53 1.24 31.03
CA SER A 86 -46.77 2.01 31.09
C SER A 86 -47.82 1.36 31.99
N PHE A 87 -47.93 0.02 31.98
CA PHE A 87 -48.81 -0.71 32.87
C PHE A 87 -48.40 -0.56 34.35
N VAL A 88 -47.11 -0.61 34.67
CA VAL A 88 -46.60 -0.40 36.04
C VAL A 88 -46.92 1.01 36.53
N TYR A 89 -46.62 2.05 35.74
CA TYR A 89 -46.95 3.43 36.13
C TYR A 89 -48.46 3.65 36.27
N PHE A 90 -49.26 3.00 35.44
CA PHE A 90 -50.71 3.02 35.55
C PHE A 90 -51.20 2.31 36.83
N GLY A 91 -50.60 1.18 37.20
CA GLY A 91 -50.84 0.47 38.46
C GLY A 91 -50.54 1.36 39.68
N ALA A 92 -49.38 2.01 39.70
CA ALA A 92 -49.00 2.96 40.72
C ALA A 92 -49.99 4.13 40.83
N ALA A 93 -50.46 4.67 39.69
CA ALA A 93 -51.44 5.74 39.66
C ALA A 93 -52.81 5.29 40.24
N ILE A 94 -53.27 4.08 39.91
CA ILE A 94 -54.49 3.50 40.50
C ILE A 94 -54.34 3.34 42.01
N LEU A 95 -53.18 2.90 42.49
CA LEU A 95 -52.92 2.74 43.92
C LEU A 95 -52.97 4.07 44.67
N LEU A 96 -52.38 5.13 44.10
CA LEU A 96 -52.45 6.48 44.67
C LEU A 96 -53.88 6.99 44.74
N VAL A 97 -54.69 6.72 43.71
CA VAL A 97 -56.12 7.06 43.71
C VAL A 97 -56.89 6.25 44.75
N LEU A 98 -56.64 4.94 44.87
CA LEU A 98 -57.30 4.07 45.86
C LEU A 98 -56.97 4.48 47.30
N ILE A 99 -55.69 4.75 47.60
CA ILE A 99 -55.24 5.25 48.90
C ILE A 99 -55.82 6.65 49.16
N GLY A 100 -55.84 7.51 48.13
CA GLY A 100 -56.40 8.85 48.20
C GLY A 100 -57.90 8.84 48.52
N ILE A 101 -58.69 8.04 47.81
CA ILE A 101 -60.14 7.91 48.03
C ILE A 101 -60.42 7.31 49.41
N ARG A 102 -59.68 6.27 49.83
CA ARG A 102 -59.83 5.70 51.18
C ARG A 102 -59.61 6.74 52.29
N ARG A 103 -58.70 7.70 52.09
CA ARG A 103 -58.46 8.78 53.07
C ARG A 103 -59.67 9.72 53.23
N PHE A 104 -60.48 9.88 52.19
CA PHE A 104 -61.61 10.82 52.18
C PHE A 104 -62.99 10.13 52.20
N SER A 105 -63.06 8.81 52.09
CA SER A 105 -64.30 8.04 52.06
C SER A 105 -64.10 6.62 52.59
N ASP A 106 -64.92 6.22 53.58
CA ASP A 106 -64.98 4.84 54.10
C ASP A 106 -65.65 3.84 53.13
N SER A 107 -66.01 4.28 51.93
CA SER A 107 -66.66 3.45 50.91
C SER A 107 -65.74 2.37 50.31
N VAL A 108 -64.43 2.40 50.58
CA VAL A 108 -63.45 1.45 50.02
C VAL A 108 -63.00 0.47 51.10
N SER A 109 -63.25 -0.83 50.87
CA SER A 109 -62.82 -1.88 51.80
C SER A 109 -61.30 -2.02 51.89
N ASP A 110 -60.80 -2.25 53.11
CA ASP A 110 -59.37 -2.47 53.38
C ASP A 110 -58.77 -3.62 52.57
N ASN A 111 -59.56 -4.67 52.31
CA ASN A 111 -59.16 -5.79 51.48
C ASN A 111 -58.79 -5.34 50.05
N LEU A 112 -59.55 -4.41 49.46
CA LEU A 112 -59.31 -3.94 48.11
C LEU A 112 -58.00 -3.15 48.00
N VAL A 113 -57.63 -2.40 49.04
CA VAL A 113 -56.33 -1.72 49.10
C VAL A 113 -55.18 -2.71 49.26
N ILE A 114 -55.33 -3.73 50.11
CA ILE A 114 -54.32 -4.79 50.28
C ILE A 114 -54.12 -5.56 48.96
N PHE A 115 -55.20 -5.89 48.25
CA PHE A 115 -55.11 -6.50 46.92
C PHE A 115 -54.42 -5.58 45.91
N GLY A 116 -54.69 -4.27 45.94
CA GLY A 116 -54.01 -3.29 45.09
C GLY A 116 -52.51 -3.23 45.34
N VAL A 117 -52.08 -3.22 46.62
CA VAL A 117 -50.66 -3.24 47.00
C VAL A 117 -49.98 -4.55 46.58
N ALA A 118 -50.63 -5.69 46.79
CA ALA A 118 -50.09 -6.99 46.38
C ALA A 118 -49.96 -7.11 44.85
N PHE A 119 -50.94 -6.59 44.10
CA PHE A 119 -50.91 -6.57 42.65
C PHE A 119 -49.77 -5.68 42.12
N GLU A 120 -49.59 -4.50 42.70
CA GLU A 120 -48.48 -3.60 42.33
C GLU A 120 -47.12 -4.22 42.61
N ALA A 121 -46.94 -4.86 43.76
CA ALA A 121 -45.69 -5.55 44.08
C ALA A 121 -45.36 -6.65 43.06
N LEU A 122 -46.38 -7.37 42.56
CA LEU A 122 -46.20 -8.36 41.50
C LEU A 122 -45.85 -7.73 40.15
N MET A 123 -46.42 -6.58 39.81
CA MET A 123 -46.07 -5.85 38.59
C MET A 123 -44.64 -5.30 38.63
N LEU A 124 -44.22 -4.76 39.76
CA LEU A 124 -42.84 -4.31 39.98
C LEU A 124 -41.85 -5.47 39.90
N MET A 125 -42.19 -6.62 40.46
CA MET A 125 -41.39 -7.84 40.35
C MET A 125 -41.26 -8.30 38.89
N PHE A 126 -42.35 -8.24 38.12
CA PHE A 126 -42.32 -8.56 36.69
C PHE A 126 -41.45 -7.58 35.89
N MET A 127 -41.58 -6.28 36.16
CA MET A 127 -40.74 -5.24 35.55
C MET A 127 -39.25 -5.45 35.85
N PHE A 128 -38.93 -5.82 37.09
CA PHE A 128 -37.55 -6.14 37.49
C PHE A 128 -36.98 -7.31 36.69
N VAL A 129 -37.77 -8.39 36.51
CA VAL A 129 -37.36 -9.53 35.68
C VAL A 129 -37.11 -9.10 34.23
N VAL A 130 -38.00 -8.30 33.64
CA VAL A 130 -37.83 -7.81 32.26
C VAL A 130 -36.58 -6.95 32.14
N MET A 131 -36.30 -6.08 33.11
CA MET A 131 -35.08 -5.25 33.13
C MET A 131 -33.80 -6.07 33.31
N LEU A 132 -33.85 -7.18 34.06
CA LEU A 132 -32.69 -8.07 34.23
C LEU A 132 -32.26 -8.70 32.89
N PHE A 133 -33.22 -8.93 31.99
CA PHE A 133 -32.97 -9.43 30.63
C PHE A 133 -32.87 -8.29 29.59
N THR A 134 -32.71 -7.03 30.01
CA THR A 134 -32.45 -5.96 29.03
C THR A 134 -31.08 -6.16 28.40
N PRO A 135 -30.98 -6.29 27.06
CA PRO A 135 -29.68 -6.36 26.41
C PRO A 135 -28.93 -5.07 26.71
N ASN A 136 -27.64 -5.18 27.03
CA ASN A 136 -26.74 -4.03 26.98
C ASN A 136 -26.61 -3.62 25.50
N GLU A 137 -27.56 -2.82 24.99
CA GLU A 137 -27.57 -2.29 23.63
C GLU A 137 -26.25 -1.55 23.33
N GLU A 138 -25.57 -1.02 24.35
CA GLU A 138 -24.23 -0.46 24.23
C GLU A 138 -23.21 -1.46 23.67
N ILE A 139 -23.23 -2.74 24.07
CA ILE A 139 -22.22 -3.70 23.61
C ILE A 139 -22.44 -4.08 22.13
N ILE A 140 -23.70 -4.24 21.72
CA ILE A 140 -24.06 -4.67 20.36
C ILE A 140 -23.91 -3.51 19.36
N ASN A 141 -24.37 -2.31 19.72
CA ASN A 141 -24.20 -1.13 18.86
C ASN A 141 -22.73 -0.71 18.77
N ASN A 142 -21.95 -0.84 19.85
CA ASN A 142 -20.50 -0.56 19.80
C ASN A 142 -19.75 -1.59 18.95
N ALA A 143 -20.18 -2.86 18.90
CA ALA A 143 -19.55 -3.86 18.03
C ALA A 143 -19.82 -3.58 16.54
N ALA A 144 -21.07 -3.29 16.17
CA ALA A 144 -21.44 -2.98 14.79
C ALA A 144 -20.85 -1.64 14.29
N ASN A 145 -20.75 -0.63 15.16
CA ASN A 145 -20.10 0.63 14.82
C ASN A 145 -18.59 0.48 14.63
N LYS A 146 -17.92 -0.31 15.48
CA LYS A 146 -16.48 -0.58 15.33
C LYS A 146 -16.13 -1.31 14.04
N GLU A 147 -16.98 -2.24 13.61
CA GLU A 147 -16.77 -2.96 12.35
C GLU A 147 -16.92 -2.01 11.13
N ASN A 148 -17.93 -1.15 11.14
CA ASN A 148 -18.12 -0.15 10.08
C ASN A 148 -17.01 0.92 10.08
N GLU A 149 -16.49 1.29 11.25
CA GLU A 149 -15.39 2.25 11.38
C GLU A 149 -14.08 1.64 10.81
N ALA A 150 -13.78 0.38 11.12
CA ALA A 150 -12.65 -0.34 10.54
C ALA A 150 -12.77 -0.51 9.01
N ILE A 151 -13.96 -0.82 8.50
CA ILE A 151 -14.19 -0.92 7.05
C ILE A 151 -13.99 0.44 6.36
N ASN A 152 -14.48 1.54 6.95
CA ASN A 152 -14.29 2.88 6.40
C ASN A 152 -12.84 3.34 6.46
N GLU A 153 -12.11 2.98 7.50
CA GLU A 153 -10.66 3.22 7.62
C GLU A 153 -9.91 2.51 6.49
N ILE A 154 -10.19 1.22 6.28
CA ILE A 154 -9.60 0.42 5.19
C ILE A 154 -9.94 1.02 3.81
N VAL A 155 -11.18 1.47 3.59
CA VAL A 155 -11.57 2.10 2.31
C VAL A 155 -10.82 3.42 2.09
N THR A 156 -10.61 4.19 3.15
CA THR A 156 -9.85 5.45 3.10
C THR A 156 -8.38 5.18 2.80
N GLU A 157 -7.79 4.19 3.46
CA GLU A 157 -6.41 3.75 3.25
C GLU A 157 -6.20 3.22 1.81
N ILE A 158 -7.13 2.43 1.28
CA ILE A 158 -7.10 2.00 -0.13
C ILE A 158 -7.20 3.20 -1.08
N GLY A 159 -7.99 4.22 -0.73
CA GLY A 159 -8.08 5.47 -1.48
C GLY A 159 -6.76 6.25 -1.49
N GLU A 160 -6.08 6.32 -0.35
CA GLU A 160 -4.76 6.94 -0.22
C GLU A 160 -3.70 6.18 -1.00
N ILE A 161 -3.66 4.84 -0.87
CA ILE A 161 -2.78 3.97 -1.66
C ILE A 161 -3.03 4.17 -3.16
N GLY A 162 -4.28 4.26 -3.60
CA GLY A 162 -4.61 4.49 -5.00
C GLY A 162 -4.09 5.84 -5.52
N ARG A 163 -4.15 6.88 -4.70
CA ARG A 163 -3.60 8.21 -5.02
C ARG A 163 -2.08 8.18 -5.07
N ASP A 164 -1.42 7.55 -4.11
CA ASP A 164 0.03 7.43 -4.07
C ASP A 164 0.56 6.58 -5.22
N PHE A 165 -0.17 5.51 -5.57
CA PHE A 165 0.16 4.68 -6.73
C PHE A 165 0.05 5.48 -8.03
N ALA A 166 -0.98 6.31 -8.19
CA ALA A 166 -1.11 7.17 -9.36
C ALA A 166 0.06 8.19 -9.44
N ALA A 167 0.46 8.78 -8.32
CA ALA A 167 1.61 9.67 -8.27
C ALA A 167 2.93 8.95 -8.62
N ALA A 168 3.12 7.73 -8.10
CA ALA A 168 4.29 6.91 -8.41
C ALA A 168 4.36 6.54 -9.90
N VAL A 169 3.21 6.25 -10.55
CA VAL A 169 3.16 5.96 -11.99
C VAL A 169 3.61 7.18 -12.81
N VAL A 170 3.13 8.38 -12.48
CA VAL A 170 3.57 9.62 -13.14
C VAL A 170 5.08 9.82 -12.98
N GLN A 171 5.61 9.57 -11.79
CA GLN A 171 7.04 9.71 -11.53
C GLN A 171 7.88 8.66 -12.27
N LEU A 172 7.37 7.44 -12.44
CA LEU A 172 7.99 6.41 -13.28
C LEU A 172 8.00 6.81 -14.76
N GLU A 173 6.94 7.45 -15.25
CA GLU A 173 6.90 7.98 -16.61
C GLU A 173 7.96 9.07 -16.82
N GLU A 174 8.10 9.99 -15.86
CA GLU A 174 9.13 11.02 -15.87
C GLU A 174 10.55 10.42 -15.79
N MET A 175 10.76 9.37 -14.99
CA MET A 175 12.01 8.60 -14.98
C MET A 175 12.29 7.92 -16.34
N GLY A 176 11.25 7.45 -17.02
CA GLY A 176 11.35 6.90 -18.38
C GLY A 176 11.85 7.94 -19.38
N LEU A 177 11.30 9.15 -19.33
CA LEU A 177 11.73 10.26 -20.19
C LEU A 177 13.17 10.68 -19.92
N THR A 178 13.55 10.84 -18.65
CA THR A 178 14.92 11.21 -18.28
C THR A 178 15.95 10.14 -18.66
N LEU A 179 15.61 8.85 -18.54
CA LEU A 179 16.45 7.76 -19.05
C LEU A 179 16.65 7.83 -20.56
N GLN A 180 15.60 8.19 -21.31
CA GLN A 180 15.67 8.32 -22.76
C GLN A 180 16.61 9.47 -23.18
N ASP A 181 16.56 10.59 -22.46
CA ASP A 181 17.50 11.70 -22.65
C ASP A 181 18.94 11.33 -22.28
N LEU A 182 19.13 10.57 -21.20
CA LEU A 182 20.44 10.04 -20.80
C LEU A 182 21.04 9.14 -21.89
N ILE A 183 20.24 8.26 -22.49
CA ILE A 183 20.67 7.39 -23.60
C ILE A 183 21.09 8.24 -24.81
N LYS A 184 20.36 9.32 -25.10
CA LYS A 184 20.69 10.24 -26.19
C LYS A 184 22.03 10.94 -25.95
N GLN A 185 22.25 11.47 -24.74
CA GLN A 185 23.53 12.07 -24.36
C GLN A 185 24.67 11.05 -24.42
N GLN A 186 24.44 9.82 -23.93
CA GLN A 186 25.44 8.75 -23.97
C GLN A 186 25.87 8.43 -25.41
N LYS A 187 24.91 8.42 -26.35
CA LYS A 187 25.17 8.22 -27.78
C LYS A 187 26.02 9.34 -28.38
N GLU A 188 25.78 10.60 -27.99
CA GLU A 188 26.61 11.73 -28.41
C GLU A 188 28.04 11.61 -27.88
N THR A 189 28.21 11.27 -26.60
CA THR A 189 29.56 10.99 -26.05
C THR A 189 30.27 9.82 -26.75
N LEU A 190 29.56 8.74 -27.09
CA LEU A 190 30.13 7.63 -27.85
C LEU A 190 30.61 8.08 -29.24
N ASN A 191 29.85 8.93 -29.92
CA ASN A 191 30.27 9.50 -31.20
C ASN A 191 31.53 10.37 -31.05
N LEU A 192 31.62 11.17 -29.97
CA LEU A 192 32.82 11.96 -29.67
C LEU A 192 34.02 11.05 -29.38
N ILE A 193 33.84 9.99 -28.61
CA ILE A 193 34.89 8.99 -28.33
C ILE A 193 35.36 8.34 -29.63
N ASN A 194 34.46 7.92 -30.51
CA ASN A 194 34.82 7.36 -31.81
C ASN A 194 35.62 8.35 -32.66
N LYS A 195 35.20 9.62 -32.67
CA LYS A 195 35.93 10.67 -33.40
C LYS A 195 37.33 10.92 -32.81
N ILE A 196 37.46 10.92 -31.48
CA ILE A 196 38.76 11.00 -30.80
C ILE A 196 39.63 9.79 -31.17
N ALA A 197 39.07 8.58 -31.16
CA ALA A 197 39.81 7.37 -31.53
C ALA A 197 40.29 7.43 -32.98
N GLU A 198 39.46 7.92 -33.91
CA GLU A 198 39.81 8.13 -35.30
C GLU A 198 40.92 9.18 -35.46
N THR A 199 40.78 10.36 -34.84
CA THR A 199 41.81 11.42 -34.87
C THR A 199 43.12 10.97 -34.19
N THR A 200 43.03 10.15 -33.15
CA THR A 200 44.22 9.59 -32.47
C THR A 200 44.89 8.54 -33.35
N ALA A 201 44.12 7.70 -34.04
CA ALA A 201 44.65 6.76 -35.01
C ALA A 201 45.35 7.48 -36.17
N GLU A 202 44.77 8.58 -36.67
CA GLU A 202 45.39 9.45 -37.68
C GLU A 202 46.66 10.15 -37.18
N ALA A 203 46.72 10.51 -35.90
CA ALA A 203 47.90 11.16 -35.30
C ALA A 203 49.03 10.18 -34.97
N VAL A 204 48.70 8.94 -34.60
CA VAL A 204 49.66 7.89 -34.21
C VAL A 204 50.15 7.08 -35.42
N ALA A 205 49.33 6.95 -36.47
CA ALA A 205 49.81 6.45 -37.74
C ALA A 205 50.60 7.55 -38.45
N PRO A 206 51.90 7.36 -38.75
CA PRO A 206 52.64 8.36 -39.50
C PRO A 206 51.95 8.54 -40.86
N ASN A 207 51.49 9.76 -41.15
CA ASN A 207 50.94 10.11 -42.46
C ASN A 207 51.91 9.58 -43.54
N PRO A 208 51.45 8.80 -44.54
CA PRO A 208 52.30 8.27 -45.61
C PRO A 208 53.27 9.30 -46.21
N GLN A 209 52.86 10.56 -46.29
CA GLN A 209 53.70 11.67 -46.75
C GLN A 209 54.90 11.92 -45.84
N MET A 210 54.77 11.75 -44.52
CA MET A 210 55.87 11.92 -43.56
C MET A 210 56.89 10.77 -43.66
N ILE A 211 56.43 9.54 -43.89
CA ILE A 211 57.31 8.39 -44.19
C ILE A 211 58.09 8.65 -45.49
N GLU A 212 57.40 9.09 -46.54
CA GLU A 212 58.01 9.40 -47.84
C GLU A 212 59.03 10.55 -47.72
N THR A 213 58.68 11.62 -47.00
CA THR A 213 59.58 12.76 -46.77
C THR A 213 60.80 12.36 -45.95
N MET A 214 60.65 11.49 -44.94
CA MET A 214 61.76 10.91 -44.19
C MET A 214 62.66 10.04 -45.08
N GLU A 215 62.09 9.24 -45.97
CA GLU A 215 62.88 8.42 -46.91
C GLU A 215 63.69 9.30 -47.88
N ILE A 216 63.06 10.35 -48.43
CA ILE A 216 63.72 11.33 -49.31
C ILE A 216 64.84 12.05 -48.55
N THR A 217 64.58 12.49 -47.32
CA THR A 217 65.56 13.19 -46.48
C THR A 217 66.74 12.28 -46.15
N ASN A 218 66.50 11.00 -45.84
CA ASN A 218 67.57 10.02 -45.63
C ASN A 218 68.41 9.80 -46.89
N LYS A 219 67.78 9.69 -48.06
CA LYS A 219 68.52 9.57 -49.34
C LYS A 219 69.36 10.83 -49.61
N ALA A 220 68.81 12.02 -49.36
CA ALA A 220 69.53 13.28 -49.52
C ALA A 220 70.72 13.39 -48.55
N LEU A 221 70.53 13.00 -47.27
CA LEU A 221 71.60 12.97 -46.27
C LEU A 221 72.71 11.98 -46.64
N ALA A 222 72.35 10.79 -47.14
CA ALA A 222 73.33 9.82 -47.63
C ALA A 222 74.13 10.37 -48.83
N GLY A 223 73.45 11.04 -49.76
CA GLY A 223 74.09 11.72 -50.89
C GLY A 223 75.01 12.86 -50.45
N PHE A 224 74.60 13.65 -49.47
CA PHE A 224 75.40 14.72 -48.88
C PHE A 224 76.64 14.17 -48.16
N SER A 225 76.48 13.12 -47.35
CA SER A 225 77.61 12.47 -46.69
C SER A 225 78.64 11.96 -47.69
N LYS A 226 78.18 11.41 -48.83
CA LYS A 226 79.07 10.95 -49.90
C LYS A 226 79.84 12.10 -50.54
N THR A 227 79.17 13.20 -50.86
CA THR A 227 79.81 14.40 -51.44
C THR A 227 80.80 15.03 -50.46
N VAL A 228 80.51 15.06 -49.16
CA VAL A 228 81.47 15.52 -48.14
C VAL A 228 82.71 14.62 -48.10
N CYS A 229 82.55 13.30 -48.24
CA CYS A 229 83.66 12.36 -48.27
C CYS A 229 84.53 12.56 -49.54
N GLU A 230 83.90 12.72 -50.70
CA GLU A 230 84.59 13.02 -51.97
C GLU A 230 85.33 14.37 -51.91
N LEU A 231 84.73 15.38 -51.28
CA LEU A 231 85.35 16.69 -51.08
C LEU A 231 86.53 16.62 -50.11
N HIS A 232 86.41 15.84 -49.04
CA HIS A 232 87.52 15.58 -48.12
C HIS A 232 88.69 14.89 -48.85
N GLU A 233 88.41 13.90 -49.69
CA GLU A 233 89.43 13.20 -50.47
C GLU A 233 90.10 14.13 -51.50
N ALA A 234 89.33 14.98 -52.18
CA ALA A 234 89.86 15.99 -53.09
C ALA A 234 90.74 17.03 -52.37
N ALA A 235 90.33 17.47 -51.19
CA ALA A 235 91.13 18.39 -50.36
C ALA A 235 92.42 17.73 -49.84
N GLU A 236 92.39 16.44 -49.50
CA GLU A 236 93.58 15.64 -49.15
C GLU A 236 94.57 15.56 -50.33
N LYS A 237 94.06 15.32 -51.54
CA LYS A 237 94.86 15.30 -52.77
C LYS A 237 95.49 16.67 -53.07
N LEU A 238 94.71 17.75 -53.00
CA LEU A 238 95.22 19.12 -53.17
C LEU A 238 96.30 19.46 -52.13
N LYS A 239 96.09 19.09 -50.86
CA LYS A 239 97.08 19.29 -49.81
C LYS A 239 98.38 18.54 -50.12
N ARG A 240 98.32 17.32 -50.65
CA ARG A 240 99.51 16.56 -51.07
C ARG A 240 100.21 17.22 -52.26
N GLU A 241 99.47 17.67 -53.27
CA GLU A 241 100.04 18.38 -54.42
C GLU A 241 100.69 19.71 -54.02
N GLU A 242 100.08 20.48 -53.11
CA GLU A 242 100.71 21.70 -52.58
C GLU A 242 101.97 21.41 -51.76
N ILE A 243 101.97 20.33 -50.96
CA ILE A 243 103.17 19.89 -50.23
C ILE A 243 104.27 19.50 -51.22
N GLU A 244 103.95 18.75 -52.29
CA GLU A 244 104.93 18.39 -53.32
C GLU A 244 105.46 19.62 -54.08
N LEU A 245 104.60 20.58 -54.40
CA LEU A 245 105.01 21.86 -55.01
C LEU A 245 105.88 22.70 -54.07
N ALA A 246 105.56 22.75 -52.78
CA ALA A 246 106.34 23.45 -51.77
C ALA A 246 107.71 22.79 -51.58
N VAL A 247 107.76 21.45 -51.52
CA VAL A 247 109.01 20.69 -51.46
C VAL A 247 109.84 20.91 -52.73
N LYS A 248 109.22 20.91 -53.91
CA LYS A 248 109.91 21.20 -55.17
C LYS A 248 110.50 22.61 -55.21
N ARG A 249 109.76 23.62 -54.73
CA ARG A 249 110.26 25.00 -54.59
C ARG A 249 111.42 25.10 -53.60
N GLU A 250 111.36 24.39 -52.48
CA GLU A 250 112.43 24.43 -51.47
C GLU A 250 113.67 23.67 -51.95
N VAL A 251 113.51 22.59 -52.71
CA VAL A 251 114.61 21.90 -53.38
C VAL A 251 115.24 22.77 -54.48
N GLU A 252 114.43 23.47 -55.28
CA GLU A 252 114.94 24.46 -56.26
C GLU A 252 115.70 25.59 -55.56
N ARG A 253 115.23 26.05 -54.40
CA ARG A 253 115.92 27.05 -53.58
C ARG A 253 117.26 26.53 -53.05
N ILE A 254 117.31 25.31 -52.52
CA ILE A 254 118.55 24.67 -52.04
C ILE A 254 119.54 24.42 -53.18
N LEU A 255 119.05 24.08 -54.38
CA LEU A 255 119.89 23.91 -55.56
C LEU A 255 120.46 25.25 -56.04
N LEU A 256 119.65 26.30 -56.09
CA LEU A 256 120.12 27.65 -56.43
C LEU A 256 121.15 28.18 -55.42
N ASP A 257 120.97 27.88 -54.12
CA ASP A 257 121.91 28.26 -53.06
C ASP A 257 123.22 27.46 -53.09
N ARG A 258 123.24 26.30 -53.77
CA ARG A 258 124.47 25.55 -54.07
C ARG A 258 125.23 26.09 -55.29
N PHE A 259 124.54 26.68 -56.27
CA PHE A 259 125.19 27.22 -57.48
C PHE A 259 125.75 28.64 -57.29
N THR A 260 125.42 29.34 -56.20
CA THR A 260 126.01 30.65 -55.83
C THR A 260 127.29 30.54 -55.00
N LYS A 261 127.73 29.32 -54.65
CA LYS A 261 129.01 29.04 -53.97
C LYS A 261 129.92 28.15 -54.83
N THR A 262 130.30 28.65 -56.00
CA THR A 262 131.52 28.30 -56.74
C THR A 262 131.80 29.40 -57.75
#